data_AF-A0AAX3YHE0-F1
#
_entry.id   AF-A0AAX3YHE0-F1
#
_cell.length_a   1.000
_cell.length_b   1.000
_cell.length_c   1.000
_cell.angle_alpha   90.00
_cell.angle_beta   90.00
_cell.angle_gamma   90.00
#
_symmetry.space_group_name_H-M   'P 1'
#
loop_
_entity.id
_entity.type
_entity.pdbx_description
1 polymer ?
#
loop_
_entity_poly.entity_id
_entity_poly.type
_entity_poly.pdbx_seq_one_letter_code
_entity_poly.pdbx_strand_id
1 'polypeptide(L)' 'MGSDSELSFALDLTLDEARRRTAVLEAIGEDWDPVAVLAEEERAYDILYSGLDPEQQRIYDELVQAGVLPDRTVGRVTD' A
#
# COMPACT_ATOMS: atom_id res chain seq x y z
N MET A 1 24.12 48.58 -13.04
CA MET A 1 23.68 47.53 -12.11
C MET A 1 22.23 47.20 -12.41
N GLY A 2 21.98 46.16 -13.21
CA GLY A 2 20.64 45.60 -13.36
C GLY A 2 20.41 44.64 -12.20
N SER A 3 19.33 44.84 -11.44
CA SER A 3 18.94 43.90 -10.40
C SER A 3 18.38 42.65 -11.09
N ASP A 4 19.15 41.57 -11.10
CA ASP A 4 18.57 40.24 -11.29
C ASP A 4 17.65 40.00 -10.09
N SER A 5 16.36 40.12 -10.34
CA SER A 5 15.35 39.82 -9.34
C SER A 5 15.30 38.31 -9.19
N GLU A 6 15.88 37.78 -8.11
CA GLU A 6 15.76 36.36 -7.77
C GLU A 6 14.27 36.00 -7.65
N LEU A 7 13.77 35.17 -8.57
CA LEU A 7 12.41 34.65 -8.50
C LEU A 7 12.37 33.60 -7.39
N SER A 8 11.74 33.94 -6.26
CA SER A 8 11.49 32.97 -5.20
C SER A 8 10.37 32.01 -5.62
N PHE A 9 10.69 30.72 -5.71
CA PHE A 9 9.71 29.67 -5.98
C PHE A 9 9.28 29.00 -4.67
N ALA A 10 7.97 28.94 -4.44
CA ALA A 10 7.36 28.24 -3.31
C ALA A 10 6.38 27.19 -3.84
N LEU A 11 6.59 25.93 -3.45
CA LEU A 11 5.70 24.81 -3.77
C LEU A 11 4.77 24.55 -2.60
N ASP A 12 3.47 24.51 -2.89
CA ASP A 12 2.48 23.97 -1.96
C ASP A 12 2.32 22.48 -2.22
N LEU A 13 3.11 21.68 -1.50
CA LEU A 13 3.08 20.22 -1.62
C LEU A 13 1.73 19.61 -1.21
N THR A 14 0.97 20.28 -0.34
CA THR A 14 -0.36 19.80 0.07
C THR A 14 -1.34 19.93 -1.09
N LEU A 15 -1.33 21.08 -1.77
CA LEU A 15 -2.15 21.31 -2.94
C LEU A 15 -1.74 20.42 -4.11
N ASP A 16 -0.44 20.25 -4.33
CA ASP A 16 0.07 19.39 -5.40
C ASP A 16 -0.23 17.91 -5.14
N GLU A 17 -0.17 17.45 -3.89
CA GLU A 17 -0.57 16.10 -3.52
C GLU A 17 -2.07 15.87 -3.72
N ALA A 18 -2.91 16.86 -3.40
CA ALA A 18 -4.34 16.78 -3.66
C ALA A 18 -4.63 16.61 -5.16
N ARG A 19 -3.97 17.40 -6.02
CA ARG A 19 -4.08 17.29 -7.48
C ARG A 19 -3.64 15.92 -7.98
N ARG A 20 -2.51 15.41 -7.47
CA ARG A 20 -2.00 14.08 -7.84
C ARG A 20 -2.99 12.98 -7.48
N ARG A 21 -3.57 13.02 -6.27
CA ARG A 21 -4.58 12.03 -5.83
C ARG A 21 -5.84 12.09 -6.68
N THR A 22 -6.33 13.29 -7.00
CA THR A 22 -7.49 13.45 -7.89
C THR A 22 -7.21 12.84 -9.27
N ALA A 23 -6.08 13.16 -9.90
CA ALA A 23 -5.73 12.62 -11.20
C ALA A 23 -5.59 11.08 -11.18
N VAL A 24 -5.10 10.51 -10.08
CA VAL A 24 -5.04 9.04 -9.90
C VAL A 24 -6.45 8.44 -9.81
N LEU A 25 -7.35 9.02 -9.02
CA LEU A 25 -8.73 8.54 -8.90
C LEU A 25 -9.49 8.65 -10.23
N GLU A 26 -9.30 9.74 -10.98
CA GLU A 26 -9.86 9.92 -12.31
C GLU A 26 -9.34 8.88 -13.31
N ALA A 27 -8.04 8.55 -13.26
CA ALA A 27 -7.44 7.56 -14.14
C ALA A 27 -7.88 6.12 -13.84
N ILE A 28 -8.17 5.82 -12.57
CA ILE A 28 -8.69 4.51 -12.14
C ILE A 28 -10.15 4.33 -12.61
N GLY A 29 -10.95 5.39 -12.56
CA GLY A 29 -12.33 5.39 -13.05
C GLY A 29 -13.38 5.09 -11.98
N GLU A 30 -14.65 5.36 -12.31
CA GLU A 30 -15.79 5.31 -11.38
C GLU A 30 -16.20 3.90 -10.96
N ASP A 31 -15.82 2.88 -11.75
CA ASP A 31 -16.15 1.47 -11.48
C ASP A 31 -15.22 0.83 -10.44
N TRP A 32 -14.24 1.56 -9.90
CA TRP A 32 -13.31 1.03 -8.91
C TRP A 32 -13.95 0.92 -7.54
N ASP A 33 -14.07 -0.32 -7.06
CA ASP A 33 -14.42 -0.65 -5.69
C ASP A 33 -13.15 -0.93 -4.88
N PRO A 34 -12.63 0.04 -4.09
CA PRO A 34 -11.42 -0.16 -3.30
C PRO A 34 -11.58 -1.22 -2.21
N VAL A 35 -12.81 -1.48 -1.74
CA VAL A 35 -13.07 -2.50 -0.73
C VAL A 35 -12.99 -3.89 -1.36
N ALA A 36 -13.57 -4.06 -2.55
CA ALA A 36 -13.46 -5.31 -3.30
C ALA A 36 -12.01 -5.62 -3.67
N VAL A 37 -11.25 -4.63 -4.18
CA VAL A 37 -9.83 -4.82 -4.52
C VAL A 37 -9.01 -5.20 -3.28
N LEU A 38 -9.22 -4.53 -2.14
CA LEU A 38 -8.50 -4.88 -0.91
C LEU A 38 -8.82 -6.32 -0.47
N ALA A 39 -10.08 -6.73 -0.53
CA ALA A 39 -10.48 -8.09 -0.19
C ALA A 39 -9.92 -9.15 -1.17
N GLU A 40 -9.75 -8.80 -2.44
CA GLU A 40 -9.09 -9.66 -3.44
C GLU A 40 -7.59 -9.80 -3.17
N GLU A 41 -6.91 -8.70 -2.85
CA GLU A 41 -5.50 -8.70 -2.45
C GLU A 41 -5.27 -9.58 -1.20
N GLU A 42 -6.12 -9.46 -0.18
CA GLU A 42 -6.05 -10.32 1.01
C GLU A 42 -6.18 -11.80 0.66
N ARG A 43 -7.13 -12.17 -0.22
CA ARG A 43 -7.27 -13.54 -0.71
C ARG A 43 -6.07 -14.02 -1.51
N ALA A 44 -5.49 -13.17 -2.36
CA ALA A 44 -4.28 -13.50 -3.11
C ALA A 44 -3.08 -13.74 -2.17
N TYR A 45 -2.96 -12.95 -1.11
CA TYR A 45 -1.93 -13.12 -0.08
C TYR A 45 -2.08 -14.39 0.76
N ASP A 46 -3.31 -14.83 1.01
CA ASP A 46 -3.58 -16.12 1.65
C ASP A 46 -3.15 -17.30 0.76
N ILE A 47 -3.30 -17.17 -0.56
CA ILE A 47 -2.84 -18.18 -1.52
C ILE A 47 -1.31 -18.26 -1.55
N LEU A 48 -0.61 -17.11 -1.50
CA LEU A 48 0.85 -17.01 -1.61
C LEU A 48 1.63 -17.90 -0.61
N TYR A 49 1.06 -18.15 0.56
CA TYR A 49 1.65 -19.00 1.60
C TYR A 49 0.75 -20.18 1.97
N SER A 50 -0.14 -20.57 1.04
CA SER A 50 -0.93 -21.78 1.17
C SER A 50 -0.12 -23.01 0.75
N GLY A 51 -0.39 -24.15 1.39
CA GLY A 51 0.22 -25.42 1.01
C GLY A 51 1.73 -25.53 1.26
N LEU A 52 2.26 -24.76 2.20
CA LEU A 52 3.66 -24.88 2.61
C LEU A 52 3.95 -26.28 3.17
N ASP A 53 5.10 -26.83 2.79
CA ASP A 53 5.62 -28.02 3.43
C ASP A 53 6.11 -27.72 4.87
N PRO A 54 6.44 -28.74 5.68
CA PRO A 54 6.84 -28.51 7.07
C PRO A 54 8.09 -27.64 7.25
N GLU A 55 9.05 -27.67 6.32
CA GLU A 55 10.26 -26.84 6.41
C GLU A 55 9.95 -25.40 6.03
N GLN A 56 9.16 -25.21 4.97
CA GLN A 56 8.68 -23.90 4.54
C GLN A 56 7.81 -23.23 5.60
N GLN A 57 6.93 -23.99 6.27
CA GLN A 57 6.09 -23.48 7.35
C GLN A 57 6.95 -22.98 8.53
N ARG A 58 8.00 -23.74 8.92
CA ARG A 58 8.92 -23.32 9.97
C ARG A 58 9.61 -22.00 9.63
N ILE A 59 10.09 -21.85 8.39
CA ILE A 59 10.74 -20.60 7.93
C ILE A 59 9.73 -19.45 7.93
N TYR A 60 8.52 -19.69 7.46
CA TYR A 60 7.45 -18.70 7.48
C TYR A 60 7.17 -18.20 8.90
N ASP A 61 7.05 -19.11 9.87
CA ASP A 61 6.80 -18.77 11.27
C ASP A 61 7.95 -17.96 11.87
N GLU A 62 9.21 -18.31 11.55
CA GLU A 62 10.40 -17.54 11.98
C GLU A 62 10.40 -16.11 11.41
N LEU A 63 10.02 -15.94 10.14
CA LEU A 63 9.95 -14.63 9.51
C LEU A 63 8.82 -13.77 10.08
N VAL A 64 7.68 -14.38 10.46
CA VAL A 64 6.60 -13.67 11.17
C VAL A 64 7.07 -13.24 12.54
N GLN A 65 7.71 -14.14 13.30
CA GLN A 65 8.23 -13.82 14.63
C GLN A 65 9.29 -12.71 14.59
N ALA A 66 10.12 -12.68 13.55
CA ALA A 66 11.12 -11.63 13.34
C ALA A 66 10.51 -10.29 12.84
N GLY A 67 9.21 -10.24 12.52
CA GLY A 67 8.54 -9.07 11.97
C GLY A 67 8.90 -8.78 10.51
N VAL A 68 9.54 -9.72 9.81
CA VAL A 68 9.83 -9.62 8.38
C VAL A 68 8.55 -9.85 7.57
N LEU A 69 7.72 -10.80 8.02
CA LEU A 69 6.38 -11.04 7.48
C LEU A 69 5.31 -10.61 8.49
N PRO A 70 4.14 -10.15 8.02
CA PRO A 70 3.05 -9.74 8.91
C PRO A 70 2.41 -10.93 9.64
N ASP A 71 2.04 -10.74 10.92
CA ASP A 71 1.23 -11.70 11.69
C ASP A 71 -0.25 -11.59 11.33
N ARG A 72 -0.78 -12.68 10.75
CA ARG A 72 -2.12 -12.73 10.17
C ARG A 72 -3.20 -13.20 11.14
N THR A 73 -2.81 -13.73 12.30
CA THR A 73 -3.79 -14.13 13.33
C THR A 73 -4.40 -12.92 14.03
N VAL A 74 -3.67 -11.80 14.06
CA VAL A 74 -4.06 -10.56 14.74
C VAL A 74 -4.97 -9.67 13.86
N GLY A 75 -4.89 -9.80 12.53
CA GLY A 75 -5.71 -9.01 11.58
C GLY A 75 -7.10 -9.57 11.29
N ARG A 76 -7.37 -10.83 11.66
CA ARG A 76 -8.68 -11.46 11.43
C ARG A 76 -9.65 -11.01 12.53
N VAL A 77 -10.28 -9.85 12.34
CA VAL A 77 -11.50 -9.50 13.09
C VAL A 77 -12.51 -10.59 12.77
N THR A 78 -12.77 -11.48 13.73
CA THR A 78 -13.86 -12.45 13.62
C THR A 78 -15.17 -11.68 13.64
N ASP A 79 -15.93 -11.77 12.56
CA ASP A 79 -17.38 -11.49 12.54
C ASP A 79 -18.11 -12.48 13.46
#